data_AF-A0A3B9YXQ3-F1
#
_entry.id   AF-A0A3B9YXQ3-F1
#
_cell.length_a   1.000
_cell.length_b   1.000
_cell.length_c   1.000
_cell.angle_alpha   90.00
_cell.angle_beta   90.00
_cell.angle_gamma   90.00
#
_symmetry.space_group_name_H-M   'P 1'
#
loop_
_entity.id
_entity.type
_entity.pdbx_description
1 polymer ?
#
loop_
_entity_poly.entity_id
_entity_poly.type
_entity_poly.pdbx_seq_one_letter_code
_entity_poly.pdbx_strand_id
1 'polypeptide(L)'
;MSETAVADKERMITVLPHGGGGAPLTTAESAKLREVLSLGVAQFGYVILAMPAVSRDATTLQIAASAEQIVLTAQAFKTKAHSVQRVMQLLGTSASKLRRIVLLTEPRPSFF
;
A
#
# COMPACT_ATOMS: atom_id res chain seq x y z
N MET A 1 36.40 -4.84 -21.28
CA MET A 1 35.75 -5.37 -20.06
C MET A 1 34.32 -4.86 -20.08
N SER A 2 33.36 -5.77 -20.07
CA SER A 2 31.96 -5.50 -20.41
C SER A 2 31.23 -4.93 -19.18
N GLU A 3 31.03 -3.61 -19.15
CA GLU A 3 29.97 -3.02 -18.32
C GLU A 3 28.64 -3.47 -18.92
N THR A 4 28.09 -4.56 -18.38
CA THR A 4 26.69 -4.89 -18.57
C THR A 4 25.89 -3.77 -17.92
N ALA A 5 25.50 -2.78 -18.73
CA ALA A 5 24.43 -1.85 -18.42
C ALA A 5 23.24 -2.69 -17.96
N VAL A 6 23.02 -2.72 -16.65
CA VAL A 6 21.82 -3.31 -16.06
C VAL A 6 20.68 -2.50 -16.66
N ALA A 7 19.92 -3.14 -17.55
CA ALA A 7 18.78 -2.52 -18.20
C ALA A 7 17.89 -1.95 -17.09
N ASP A 8 17.85 -0.62 -17.05
CA ASP A 8 17.01 0.21 -16.21
C ASP A 8 15.56 -0.03 -16.65
N LYS A 9 15.04 -1.21 -16.32
CA LYS A 9 13.63 -1.55 -16.50
C LYS A 9 12.90 -0.70 -15.49
N GLU A 10 12.53 0.50 -15.96
CA GLU A 10 11.63 1.48 -15.39
C GLU A 10 10.89 0.92 -14.17
N ARG A 11 11.45 1.19 -12.99
CA ARG A 11 10.76 0.96 -11.71
C ARG A 11 9.64 1.99 -11.60
N MET A 12 8.57 1.77 -12.35
CA MET A 12 7.44 2.69 -12.39
C MET A 12 6.64 2.54 -11.09
N ILE A 13 6.74 3.55 -10.22
CA ILE A 13 5.83 3.69 -9.07
C ILE A 13 4.56 4.35 -9.59
N THR A 14 3.59 3.53 -10.02
CA THR A 14 2.28 4.05 -10.43
C THR A 14 1.46 4.36 -9.18
N VAL A 15 1.28 5.65 -8.91
CA VAL A 15 0.34 6.12 -7.89
C VAL A 15 -1.06 6.07 -8.50
N LEU A 16 -1.91 5.16 -8.03
CA LEU A 16 -3.31 5.16 -8.42
C LEU A 16 -3.99 6.41 -7.85
N PRO A 17 -4.73 7.19 -8.67
CA PRO A 17 -5.38 8.40 -8.21
C PRO A 17 -6.40 8.11 -7.10
N HIS A 18 -6.53 9.09 -6.20
CA HIS A 18 -7.46 9.06 -5.07
C HIS A 18 -8.91 8.95 -5.54
N GLY A 19 -9.54 7.80 -5.33
CA GLY A 19 -11.00 7.70 -5.22
C GLY A 19 -11.40 8.05 -3.80
N GLY A 20 -12.08 9.19 -3.61
CA GLY A 20 -12.61 9.60 -2.31
C GLY A 20 -13.64 8.60 -1.80
N GLY A 21 -13.58 8.33 -0.47
CA GLY A 21 -14.48 7.48 0.33
C GLY A 21 -15.58 6.79 -0.47
N GLY A 22 -15.20 5.71 -1.16
CA GLY A 22 -16.04 5.08 -2.17
C GLY A 22 -16.82 3.92 -1.59
N ALA A 23 -18.03 3.70 -2.11
CA ALA A 23 -18.73 2.43 -1.95
C ALA A 23 -17.78 1.24 -2.25
N PRO A 24 -17.97 0.08 -1.60
CA PRO A 24 -17.11 -1.07 -1.82
C PRO A 24 -17.00 -1.40 -3.32
N LEU A 25 -15.82 -1.85 -3.76
CA LEU A 25 -15.59 -2.34 -5.11
C LEU A 25 -16.62 -3.42 -5.44
N THR A 26 -17.23 -3.28 -6.61
CA THR A 26 -18.02 -4.34 -7.21
C THR A 26 -17.15 -5.54 -7.56
N THR A 27 -17.79 -6.68 -7.82
CA THR A 27 -17.10 -7.90 -8.29
C THR A 27 -16.31 -7.65 -9.58
N ALA A 28 -16.88 -6.86 -10.51
CA ALA A 28 -16.23 -6.53 -11.77
C ALA A 28 -14.98 -5.66 -11.58
N GLU A 29 -15.05 -4.63 -10.74
CA GLU A 29 -13.90 -3.76 -10.43
C GLU A 29 -12.81 -4.54 -9.69
N SER A 30 -13.20 -5.41 -8.76
CA SER A 30 -12.27 -6.30 -8.04
C SER A 30 -11.54 -7.26 -9.00
N ALA A 31 -12.26 -7.83 -9.97
CA ALA A 31 -11.67 -8.70 -10.99
C ALA A 31 -10.68 -7.91 -11.88
N LYS A 32 -11.07 -6.71 -12.29
CA LYS A 32 -10.21 -5.86 -13.12
C LYS A 32 -8.94 -5.44 -12.40
N LEU A 33 -9.04 -5.08 -11.12
CA LEU A 33 -7.89 -4.76 -10.28
C LEU A 33 -6.89 -5.93 -10.22
N ARG A 34 -7.38 -7.15 -9.98
CA ARG A 34 -6.51 -8.34 -9.95
C ARG A 34 -5.81 -8.61 -11.28
N GLU A 35 -6.52 -8.42 -12.38
CA GLU A 35 -5.94 -8.56 -13.72
C GLU A 35 -4.79 -7.56 -13.94
N VAL A 36 -5.03 -6.27 -13.63
CA VAL A 36 -4.01 -5.22 -13.76
C VAL A 36 -2.81 -5.49 -12.86
N LEU A 37 -3.04 -5.93 -11.61
CA LEU A 37 -1.96 -6.30 -10.69
C LEU A 37 -1.15 -7.50 -11.20
N SER A 38 -1.82 -8.53 -11.70
CA SER A 38 -1.17 -9.72 -12.26
C SER A 38 -0.28 -9.37 -13.44
N LEU A 39 -0.79 -8.56 -14.38
CA LEU A 39 -0.02 -8.07 -15.53
C LEU A 39 1.17 -7.21 -15.09
N GLY A 40 0.96 -6.30 -14.14
CA GLY A 40 2.02 -5.46 -13.61
C GLY A 40 3.13 -6.29 -12.94
N VAL A 41 2.78 -7.28 -12.12
CA VAL A 41 3.76 -8.18 -11.50
C VAL A 41 4.50 -9.00 -12.55
N ALA A 42 3.81 -9.52 -13.57
CA ALA A 42 4.44 -10.28 -14.65
C ALA A 42 5.46 -9.44 -15.45
N GLN A 43 5.17 -8.15 -15.66
CA GLN A 43 6.02 -7.26 -16.46
C GLN A 43 7.17 -6.64 -15.65
N PHE A 44 6.91 -6.24 -14.40
CA PHE A 44 7.84 -5.45 -13.57
C PHE A 44 8.44 -6.24 -12.38
N GLY A 45 8.01 -7.49 -12.17
CA GLY A 45 8.42 -8.34 -11.05
C GLY A 45 7.76 -8.00 -9.72
N TYR A 46 7.35 -6.74 -9.51
CA TYR A 46 6.57 -6.29 -8.36
C TYR A 46 5.77 -5.04 -8.71
N VAL A 47 4.70 -4.79 -7.93
CA VAL A 47 3.89 -3.57 -8.01
C VAL A 47 3.76 -2.98 -6.61
N ILE A 48 4.00 -1.68 -6.47
CA ILE A 48 3.76 -0.95 -5.22
C ILE A 48 2.46 -0.18 -5.36
N LEU A 49 1.51 -0.45 -4.45
CA LEU A 49 0.25 0.27 -4.37
C LEU A 49 0.36 1.38 -3.33
N ALA A 50 0.28 2.63 -3.78
CA ALA A 50 0.11 3.78 -2.89
C ALA A 50 -1.38 3.88 -2.50
N MET A 51 -1.68 3.69 -1.21
CA MET A 51 -3.05 3.61 -0.71
C MET A 51 -3.34 4.72 0.31
N PRO A 52 -4.58 5.22 0.38
CA PRO A 52 -4.98 6.13 1.43
C PRO A 52 -5.00 5.40 2.80
N ALA A 53 -5.19 6.17 3.88
CA ALA A 53 -5.20 5.61 5.22
C ALA A 53 -6.30 4.54 5.39
N VAL A 54 -5.90 3.34 5.81
CA VAL A 54 -6.76 2.15 5.98
C VAL A 54 -7.98 2.40 6.87
N SER A 55 -7.91 3.36 7.78
CA SER A 55 -8.99 3.70 8.71
C SER A 55 -10.18 4.44 8.09
N ARG A 56 -10.15 4.77 6.79
CA ARG A 56 -11.12 5.70 6.18
C ARG A 56 -12.11 5.08 5.21
N ASP A 57 -11.83 3.92 4.61
CA ASP A 57 -12.62 3.43 3.47
C ASP A 57 -12.61 1.89 3.30
N ALA A 58 -13.79 1.31 3.03
CA ALA A 58 -13.98 -0.10 2.69
C ALA A 58 -13.24 -0.51 1.40
N THR A 59 -13.18 0.40 0.43
CA THR A 59 -12.43 0.20 -0.82
C THR A 59 -10.94 -0.05 -0.55
N THR A 60 -10.37 0.69 0.39
CA THR A 60 -8.96 0.55 0.78
C THR A 60 -8.68 -0.85 1.37
N LEU A 61 -9.62 -1.36 2.18
CA LEU A 61 -9.49 -2.72 2.73
C LEU A 61 -9.58 -3.80 1.65
N GLN A 62 -10.46 -3.63 0.65
CA GLN A 62 -10.59 -4.58 -0.45
C GLN A 62 -9.38 -4.57 -1.39
N ILE A 63 -8.81 -3.40 -1.67
CA ILE A 63 -7.56 -3.29 -2.42
C ILE A 63 -6.42 -3.95 -1.64
N ALA A 64 -6.32 -3.69 -0.32
CA ALA A 64 -5.28 -4.27 0.52
C ALA A 64 -5.36 -5.79 0.59
N ALA A 65 -6.57 -6.34 0.58
CA ALA A 65 -6.80 -7.78 0.53
C ALA A 65 -6.25 -8.44 -0.75
N SER A 66 -6.14 -7.69 -1.85
CA SER A 66 -5.59 -8.18 -3.13
C SER A 66 -4.06 -8.15 -3.17
N ALA A 67 -3.41 -7.45 -2.25
CA ALA A 67 -1.94 -7.45 -2.15
C ALA A 67 -1.43 -8.76 -1.54
N GLU A 68 -0.23 -9.18 -1.94
CA GLU A 68 0.48 -10.31 -1.32
C GLU A 68 1.16 -9.90 0.00
N GLN A 69 1.66 -8.66 0.05
CA GLN A 69 2.35 -8.09 1.19
C GLN A 69 1.78 -6.71 1.51
N ILE A 70 1.64 -6.43 2.79
CA ILE A 70 1.21 -5.12 3.29
C ILE A 70 2.36 -4.52 4.08
N VAL A 71 2.65 -3.25 3.79
CA VAL A 71 3.57 -2.41 4.56
C VAL A 71 2.76 -1.27 5.15
N LEU A 72 2.75 -1.15 6.47
CA LEU A 72 2.06 -0.06 7.15
C LEU A 72 3.00 1.14 7.31
N THR A 73 2.61 2.31 6.84
CA THR A 73 3.32 3.56 7.12
C THR A 73 2.65 4.29 8.28
N ALA A 74 3.44 4.71 9.27
CA ALA A 74 2.96 5.48 10.42
C ALA A 74 3.87 6.70 10.68
N GLN A 75 3.29 7.81 11.13
CA GLN A 75 4.06 8.99 11.52
C GLN A 75 4.54 8.83 12.95
N ALA A 76 5.86 8.79 13.17
CA ALA A 76 6.47 8.40 14.44
C ALA A 76 5.96 9.18 15.67
N PHE A 77 5.69 10.47 15.52
CA PHE A 77 5.27 11.36 16.62
C PHE A 77 3.78 11.74 16.59
N LYS A 78 3.03 11.32 15.58
CA LYS A 78 1.62 11.69 15.38
C LYS A 78 0.68 10.48 15.46
N THR A 79 1.15 9.30 15.06
CA THR A 79 0.35 8.07 15.06
C THR A 79 0.26 7.48 16.47
N LYS A 80 -0.96 7.30 16.97
CA LYS A 80 -1.22 6.70 18.28
C LYS A 80 -1.24 5.17 18.20
N ALA A 81 -0.78 4.50 19.26
CA ALA A 81 -0.71 3.03 19.32
C ALA A 81 -2.07 2.36 19.05
N HIS A 82 -3.16 2.89 19.62
CA HIS A 82 -4.51 2.34 19.36
C HIS A 82 -4.95 2.47 17.90
N SER A 83 -4.45 3.47 17.16
CA SER A 83 -4.75 3.62 15.74
C SER A 83 -4.11 2.51 14.92
N VAL A 84 -2.89 2.10 15.29
CA VAL A 84 -2.20 0.95 14.69
C VAL A 84 -2.96 -0.34 14.96
N GLN A 85 -3.37 -0.56 16.22
CA GLN A 85 -4.19 -1.73 16.60
C GLN A 85 -5.50 -1.79 15.82
N ARG A 86 -6.20 -0.65 15.67
CA ARG A 86 -7.45 -0.57 14.91
C ARG A 86 -7.24 -0.93 13.43
N VAL A 87 -6.15 -0.47 12.82
CA VAL A 87 -5.83 -0.84 11.43
C VAL A 87 -5.56 -2.34 11.31
N MET A 88 -4.81 -2.93 12.25
CA MET A 88 -4.57 -4.39 12.25
C MET A 88 -5.88 -5.18 12.38
N GLN A 89 -6.83 -4.72 13.20
CA GLN A 89 -8.16 -5.32 13.31
C GLN A 89 -8.96 -5.19 12.01
N LEU A 90 -8.96 -4.01 11.38
CA LEU A 90 -9.68 -3.76 10.13
C LEU A 90 -9.14 -4.59 8.96
N LEU A 91 -7.83 -4.85 8.91
CA LEU A 91 -7.24 -5.75 7.91
C LEU A 91 -7.72 -7.21 8.07
N GLY A 92 -8.22 -7.58 9.25
CA GLY A 92 -8.78 -8.91 9.50
C GLY A 92 -7.83 -10.03 9.11
N THR A 93 -8.27 -10.94 8.23
CA THR A 93 -7.46 -12.05 7.71
C THR A 93 -6.22 -11.58 6.94
N SER A 94 -6.26 -10.38 6.36
CA SER A 94 -5.14 -9.78 5.66
C SER A 94 -4.04 -9.27 6.61
N ALA A 95 -4.28 -9.20 7.92
CA ALA A 95 -3.25 -8.82 8.89
C ALA A 95 -2.05 -9.78 8.86
N SER A 96 -2.25 -11.05 8.49
CA SER A 96 -1.19 -12.04 8.28
C SER A 96 -0.20 -11.67 7.16
N LYS A 97 -0.63 -10.78 6.24
CA LYS A 97 0.18 -10.26 5.13
C LYS A 97 1.01 -9.03 5.53
N LEU A 98 0.81 -8.49 6.72
CA LEU A 98 1.61 -7.36 7.22
C LEU A 98 3.04 -7.83 7.51
N ARG A 99 4.00 -7.32 6.73
CA ARG A 99 5.40 -7.74 6.87
C ARG A 99 6.26 -6.73 7.61
N ARG A 100 5.94 -5.43 7.48
CA ARG A 100 6.76 -4.33 8.01
C ARG A 100 5.89 -3.14 8.40
N ILE A 101 6.39 -2.37 9.37
CA ILE A 101 5.94 -1.01 9.64
C ILE A 101 7.08 -0.06 9.29
N VAL A 102 6.78 0.98 8.52
CA VAL A 102 7.71 2.07 8.20
C VAL A 102 7.30 3.28 9.01
N LEU A 103 8.21 3.74 9.87
CA LEU A 103 8.02 4.94 10.67
C LEU A 103 8.54 6.14 9.88
N LEU A 104 7.62 6.99 9.45
CA LEU A 104 7.94 8.28 8.84
C LEU A 104 8.29 9.25 9.95
N THR A 105 9.55 9.69 9.96
CA THR A 105 10.03 10.74 10.86
C THR A 105 10.01 12.05 10.09
N GLU A 106 9.21 13.01 10.56
CA GLU A 106 9.45 14.41 10.23
C GLU A 106 10.54 14.93 11.18
N PRO A 107 11.34 15.94 10.77
CA PRO A 107 12.17 16.67 11.72
C PRO A 107 11.29 17.10 12.90
N ARG A 108 11.73 16.85 14.14
CA ARG A 108 11.01 17.38 15.30
C ARG A 108 10.90 18.89 15.08
N PRO A 109 9.69 19.49 15.10
CA PRO A 109 9.61 20.94 15.11
C PRO A 109 10.40 21.41 16.32
N SER A 110 11.40 22.26 16.06
CA SER A 110 12.25 22.86 17.08
C SER A 110 11.41 23.84 17.89
N PHE A 111 10.72 23.32 18.90
CA PHE A 111 10.19 24.13 19.99
C PHE A 111 11.04 23.82 21.22
N PHE A 112 12.21 24.45 21.27
CA PHE A 112 12.94 24.80 22.48
C PHE A 112 13.08 26.30 22.49
#